data_AF-A0A1V5W572-F1
#
_entry.id   AF-A0A1V5W572-F1
#
_cell.length_a   1.000
_cell.length_b   1.000
_cell.length_c   1.000
_cell.angle_alpha   90.00
_cell.angle_beta   90.00
_cell.angle_gamma   90.00
#
_symmetry.space_group_name_H-M   'P 1'
#
loop_
_entity.id
_entity.type
_entity.pdbx_description
1 polymer ?
#
loop_
_entity_poly.entity_id
_entity_poly.type
_entity_poly.pdbx_seq_one_letter_code
_entity_poly.pdbx_strand_id
1 'polypeptide(L)'
;MKSKDDINYYVEPVEIEIYLKKAGIVRTIIKDLKIELIDVEPHNEKSKEIFDFFKSINEPIDLMEVQNNFPQYIRSIYESYYKNMELYEKLSMHFKSGLSGINEAWRNALYLTELLHKYEPTVASTEILGNFTTYNLNYIIRKLNSLGENFLLEDSTVRYLIKRRNEAYKDRPRNREFEKLVELWEYSVKQRN
;
A
#
# COMPACT_ATOMS: atom_id res chain seq x y z
N MET A 1 19.38 -7.44 -8.36
CA MET A 1 18.30 -7.82 -7.43
C MET A 1 18.40 -6.91 -6.22
N LYS A 2 17.30 -6.26 -5.82
CA LYS A 2 17.24 -5.53 -4.55
C LYS A 2 17.53 -6.51 -3.39
N SER A 3 18.09 -6.03 -2.29
CA SER A 3 18.40 -6.90 -1.15
C SER A 3 17.10 -7.48 -0.58
N LYS A 4 17.16 -8.64 0.10
CA LYS A 4 15.98 -9.26 0.72
C LYS A 4 15.27 -8.31 1.70
N ASP A 5 16.04 -7.40 2.30
CA ASP A 5 15.55 -6.37 3.21
C ASP A 5 14.70 -5.31 2.49
N ASP A 6 14.99 -4.99 1.23
CA ASP A 6 14.28 -3.94 0.48
C ASP A 6 12.85 -4.33 0.06
N ILE A 7 12.51 -5.62 0.06
CA ILE A 7 11.17 -6.08 -0.32
C ILE A 7 10.11 -5.51 0.62
N ASN A 8 10.45 -5.37 1.90
CA ASN A 8 9.56 -4.92 2.97
C ASN A 8 9.50 -3.40 3.14
N TYR A 9 10.01 -2.64 2.16
CA TYR A 9 9.95 -1.18 2.17
C TYR A 9 9.34 -0.66 0.88
N TYR A 10 8.49 0.37 1.00
CA TYR A 10 8.30 1.32 -0.08
C TYR A 10 9.44 2.34 -0.03
N VAL A 11 9.96 2.75 -1.19
CA VAL A 11 11.05 3.71 -1.29
C VAL A 11 10.55 4.93 -2.05
N GLU A 12 10.40 6.04 -1.32
CA GLU A 12 9.96 7.32 -1.88
C GLU A 12 11.18 8.20 -2.19
N PRO A 13 11.33 8.72 -3.42
CA PRO A 13 12.39 9.67 -3.73
C PRO A 13 12.06 11.07 -3.16
N VAL A 14 12.95 11.60 -2.32
CA VAL A 14 12.84 12.96 -1.74
C VAL A 14 13.84 13.89 -2.41
N GLU A 15 13.32 14.89 -3.11
CA GLU A 15 14.12 15.95 -3.73
C GLU A 15 14.50 17.02 -2.69
N ILE A 16 15.79 17.34 -2.61
CA ILE A 16 16.33 18.31 -1.67
C ILE A 16 17.14 19.35 -2.44
N GLU A 17 16.68 20.60 -2.42
CA GLU A 17 17.41 21.73 -2.97
C GLU A 17 18.40 22.28 -1.94
N ILE A 18 19.68 22.31 -2.31
CA ILE A 18 20.75 22.85 -1.47
C ILE A 18 21.35 24.09 -2.14
N TYR A 19 21.30 25.21 -1.43
CA TYR A 19 21.96 26.44 -1.85
C TYR A 19 23.41 26.49 -1.38
N LEU A 20 24.34 26.42 -2.34
CA LEU A 20 25.78 26.51 -2.07
C LEU A 20 26.22 27.99 -2.12
N LYS A 21 26.09 28.68 -0.98
CA LYS A 21 26.40 30.13 -0.83
C LYS A 21 27.75 30.56 -1.44
N LYS A 22 28.80 29.75 -1.28
CA LYS A 22 30.15 30.08 -1.80
C LYS A 22 30.26 30.04 -3.33
N ALA A 23 29.39 29.28 -3.99
CA ALA A 23 29.39 29.11 -5.44
C ALA A 23 28.22 29.84 -6.13
N GLY A 24 27.23 30.33 -5.37
CA GLY A 24 26.02 30.92 -5.93
C GLY A 24 25.12 29.94 -6.68
N ILE A 25 25.31 28.62 -6.48
CA ILE A 25 24.64 27.56 -7.24
C ILE A 25 23.63 26.83 -6.35
N VAL A 26 22.44 26.56 -6.90
CA VAL A 26 21.47 25.60 -6.33
C VAL A 26 21.77 24.22 -6.91
N ARG A 27 21.82 23.19 -6.05
CA ARG A 27 21.90 21.79 -6.48
C ARG A 27 20.74 21.00 -5.91
N THR A 28 20.16 20.13 -6.73
CA THR A 28 19.16 19.16 -6.29
C THR A 28 19.85 17.83 -5.99
N ILE A 29 19.56 17.28 -4.82
CA ILE A 29 19.99 15.94 -4.40
C ILE A 29 18.74 15.12 -4.15
N ILE A 30 18.75 13.87 -4.60
CA ILE A 30 17.68 12.90 -4.32
C ILE A 30 18.13 12.01 -3.17
N LYS A 31 17.26 11.83 -2.19
CA LYS A 31 17.44 10.92 -1.06
C LYS A 31 16.28 9.94 -0.98
N ASP A 32 16.59 8.69 -0.65
CA ASP A 32 15.60 7.63 -0.54
C ASP A 32 14.96 7.63 0.87
N LEU A 33 13.67 7.91 0.93
CA LEU A 33 12.86 7.71 2.12
C LEU A 33 12.32 6.27 2.13
N LYS A 34 12.97 5.39 2.90
CA LYS A 34 12.54 4.00 3.08
C LYS A 34 11.43 3.92 4.14
N ILE A 35 10.23 3.53 3.72
CA ILE A 35 9.04 3.39 4.57
C ILE A 35 8.75 1.89 4.72
N GLU A 36 8.84 1.38 5.95
CA GLU A 36 8.57 -0.02 6.24
C GLU A 36 7.09 -0.37 6.06
N LEU A 37 6.82 -1.49 5.40
CA LEU A 37 5.49 -2.03 5.21
C LEU A 37 5.06 -2.80 6.46
N ILE A 38 4.27 -2.15 7.31
CA ILE A 38 3.75 -2.73 8.54
C ILE A 38 2.57 -3.65 8.20
N ASP A 39 2.70 -4.93 8.54
CA ASP A 39 1.65 -5.92 8.34
C ASP A 39 0.34 -5.54 9.06
N VAL A 40 -0.75 -6.04 8.49
CA VAL A 40 -2.09 -5.82 9.01
C VAL A 40 -2.49 -7.03 9.85
N GLU A 41 -2.89 -6.76 11.08
CA GLU A 41 -3.53 -7.76 11.93
C GLU A 41 -5.04 -7.73 11.72
N PRO A 42 -5.70 -8.90 11.56
CA PRO A 42 -7.14 -8.99 11.55
C PRO A 42 -7.70 -8.59 12.93
N HIS A 43 -8.81 -7.88 12.95
CA HIS A 43 -9.37 -7.34 14.20
C HIS A 43 -10.55 -8.15 14.75
N ASN A 44 -10.99 -9.19 14.05
CA ASN A 44 -12.03 -10.11 14.51
C ASN A 44 -11.85 -11.52 13.89
N GLU A 45 -12.61 -12.51 14.38
CA GLU A 45 -12.49 -13.91 13.94
C GLU A 45 -12.79 -14.10 12.44
N LYS A 46 -13.79 -13.38 11.90
CA LYS A 46 -14.18 -13.46 10.48
C LYS A 46 -13.06 -12.97 9.57
N SER A 47 -12.51 -11.80 9.87
CA SER A 47 -11.39 -11.21 9.12
C SER A 47 -10.14 -12.07 9.25
N LYS A 48 -9.94 -12.72 10.40
CA LYS A 48 -8.83 -13.65 10.59
C LYS A 48 -8.95 -14.85 9.67
N GLU A 49 -10.11 -15.47 9.56
CA GLU A 49 -10.35 -16.61 8.66
C GLU A 49 -10.01 -16.24 7.20
N ILE A 50 -10.48 -15.07 6.74
CA ILE A 50 -10.20 -14.56 5.40
C ILE A 50 -8.69 -14.31 5.23
N PHE A 51 -8.06 -13.61 6.17
CA PHE A 51 -6.63 -13.30 6.11
C PHE A 51 -5.78 -14.57 6.08
N ASP A 52 -6.08 -15.54 6.94
CA ASP A 52 -5.34 -16.79 7.04
C ASP A 52 -5.46 -17.59 5.73
N PHE A 53 -6.66 -17.63 5.12
CA PHE A 53 -6.86 -18.25 3.81
C PHE A 53 -5.97 -17.61 2.73
N PHE A 54 -6.08 -16.29 2.51
CA PHE A 54 -5.32 -15.61 1.45
C PHE A 54 -3.81 -15.59 1.70
N LYS A 55 -3.38 -15.52 2.96
CA LYS A 55 -1.96 -15.69 3.34
C LYS A 55 -1.46 -17.10 3.01
N SER A 56 -2.26 -18.14 3.26
CA SER A 56 -1.86 -19.54 3.03
C SER A 56 -1.61 -19.85 1.55
N ILE A 57 -2.36 -19.21 0.66
CA ILE A 57 -2.19 -19.34 -0.80
C ILE A 57 -1.27 -18.26 -1.38
N ASN A 58 -0.76 -17.34 -0.54
CA ASN A 58 0.07 -16.22 -0.93
C ASN A 58 -0.55 -15.36 -2.05
N GLU A 59 -1.78 -14.89 -1.80
CA GLU A 59 -2.55 -14.06 -2.72
C GLU A 59 -3.05 -12.77 -2.03
N PRO A 60 -3.38 -11.72 -2.81
CA PRO A 60 -4.12 -10.57 -2.29
C PRO A 60 -5.55 -10.99 -1.91
N ILE A 61 -6.17 -10.30 -0.95
CA ILE A 61 -7.57 -10.49 -0.59
C ILE A 61 -8.44 -9.87 -1.69
N ASP A 62 -8.91 -10.71 -2.59
CA ASP A 62 -9.81 -10.37 -3.69
C ASP A 62 -11.27 -10.53 -3.26
N LEU A 63 -12.08 -9.47 -3.33
CA LEU A 63 -13.49 -9.53 -2.92
C LEU A 63 -14.32 -10.52 -3.75
N MET A 64 -13.93 -10.78 -5.00
CA MET A 64 -14.62 -11.80 -5.82
C MET A 64 -14.32 -13.19 -5.27
N GLU A 65 -13.06 -13.46 -4.92
CA GLU A 65 -12.65 -14.74 -4.36
C GLU A 65 -13.11 -14.92 -2.91
N VAL A 66 -13.22 -13.84 -2.12
CA VAL A 66 -13.85 -13.89 -0.80
C VAL A 66 -15.29 -14.38 -0.94
N GLN A 67 -16.04 -13.87 -1.91
CA GLN A 67 -17.43 -14.29 -2.12
C GLN A 67 -17.56 -15.74 -2.59
N ASN A 68 -16.59 -16.23 -3.37
CA ASN A 68 -16.55 -17.63 -3.81
C ASN A 68 -16.23 -18.60 -2.65
N ASN A 69 -15.25 -18.25 -1.81
CA ASN A 69 -14.76 -19.11 -0.73
C ASN A 69 -15.56 -18.95 0.58
N PHE A 70 -16.20 -17.80 0.78
CA PHE A 70 -17.02 -17.48 1.95
C PHE A 70 -18.41 -16.95 1.53
N PRO A 71 -19.27 -17.80 0.92
CA PRO A 71 -20.56 -17.37 0.38
C PRO A 71 -21.50 -16.71 1.41
N GLN A 72 -21.34 -17.03 2.70
CA GLN A 72 -22.07 -16.41 3.80
C GLN A 72 -21.91 -14.88 3.87
N TYR A 73 -20.85 -14.32 3.27
CA TYR A 73 -20.58 -12.88 3.28
C TYR A 73 -21.02 -12.14 2.02
N ILE A 74 -21.51 -12.84 0.98
CA ILE A 74 -21.91 -12.25 -0.31
C ILE A 74 -22.81 -11.04 -0.13
N ARG A 75 -23.88 -11.20 0.65
CA ARG A 75 -24.87 -10.13 0.85
C ARG A 75 -24.24 -8.89 1.48
N SER A 76 -23.49 -9.06 2.56
CA SER A 76 -22.87 -7.94 3.30
C SER A 76 -21.80 -7.23 2.48
N ILE A 77 -21.02 -7.99 1.70
CA ILE A 77 -20.01 -7.44 0.78
C ILE A 77 -20.71 -6.65 -0.33
N TYR A 78 -21.70 -7.24 -1.01
CA TYR A 78 -22.44 -6.58 -2.08
C TYR A 78 -23.09 -5.27 -1.59
N GLU A 79 -23.82 -5.30 -0.47
CA GLU A 79 -24.47 -4.11 0.10
C GLU A 79 -23.44 -3.00 0.44
N SER A 80 -22.23 -3.36 0.87
CA SER A 80 -21.18 -2.41 1.22
C SER A 80 -20.44 -1.83 0.01
N TYR A 81 -20.33 -2.60 -1.08
CA TYR A 81 -19.46 -2.27 -2.22
C TYR A 81 -20.19 -2.05 -3.55
N TYR A 82 -21.53 -2.12 -3.58
CA TYR A 82 -22.32 -2.08 -4.82
C TYR A 82 -21.96 -0.92 -5.76
N LYS A 83 -21.64 0.27 -5.23
CA LYS A 83 -21.28 1.46 -6.03
C LYS A 83 -19.96 1.30 -6.78
N ASN A 84 -19.04 0.52 -6.24
CA ASN A 84 -17.68 0.35 -6.74
C ASN A 84 -17.42 -1.10 -7.20
N MET A 85 -18.47 -1.92 -7.34
CA MET A 85 -18.34 -3.35 -7.61
C MET A 85 -17.58 -3.63 -8.92
N GLU A 86 -17.87 -2.87 -9.98
CA GLU A 86 -17.15 -2.98 -11.26
C GLU A 86 -15.65 -2.70 -11.13
N LEU A 87 -15.25 -1.81 -10.22
CA LEU A 87 -13.84 -1.53 -9.97
C LEU A 87 -13.17 -2.69 -9.22
N TYR A 88 -13.88 -3.34 -8.29
CA TYR A 88 -13.39 -4.55 -7.62
C TYR A 88 -13.31 -5.75 -8.57
N GLU A 89 -14.24 -5.89 -9.51
CA GLU A 89 -14.16 -6.92 -10.57
C GLU A 89 -12.94 -6.68 -11.47
N LYS A 90 -12.70 -5.43 -11.89
CA LYS A 90 -11.48 -5.08 -12.64
C LYS A 90 -10.21 -5.34 -11.84
N LEU A 91 -10.21 -5.02 -10.54
CA LEU A 91 -9.09 -5.33 -9.65
C LEU A 91 -8.85 -6.84 -9.57
N SER A 92 -9.90 -7.65 -9.43
CA SER A 92 -9.83 -9.12 -9.49
C SER A 92 -9.19 -9.61 -10.78
N MET A 93 -9.59 -9.06 -11.93
CA MET A 93 -8.96 -9.40 -13.22
C MET A 93 -7.46 -9.10 -13.25
N HIS A 94 -7.04 -7.98 -12.68
CA HIS A 94 -5.62 -7.63 -12.58
C HIS A 94 -4.86 -8.51 -11.60
N PHE A 95 -5.46 -8.91 -10.48
CA PHE A 95 -4.86 -9.89 -9.57
C PHE A 95 -4.66 -11.23 -10.28
N LYS A 96 -5.69 -11.77 -10.94
CA LYS A 96 -5.59 -13.03 -11.69
C LYS A 96 -4.52 -12.97 -12.79
N SER A 97 -4.47 -11.86 -13.52
CA SER A 97 -3.45 -11.63 -14.56
C SER A 97 -2.04 -11.51 -13.98
N GLY A 98 -1.89 -10.84 -12.84
CA GLY A 98 -0.62 -10.72 -12.14
C GLY A 98 -0.12 -12.05 -11.59
N LEU A 99 -1.04 -12.87 -11.06
CA LEU A 99 -0.76 -14.23 -10.57
C LEU A 99 -0.39 -15.19 -11.70
N SER A 100 -0.95 -15.00 -12.90
CA SER A 100 -0.58 -15.78 -14.09
C SER A 100 0.73 -15.32 -14.76
N GLY A 101 1.40 -14.31 -14.21
CA GLY A 101 2.73 -13.87 -14.62
C GLY A 101 2.77 -12.58 -15.46
N ILE A 102 1.66 -11.88 -15.62
CA ILE A 102 1.62 -10.59 -16.34
C ILE A 102 2.03 -9.47 -15.39
N ASN A 103 3.32 -9.10 -15.39
CA ASN A 103 3.88 -8.11 -14.46
C ASN A 103 3.16 -6.75 -14.48
N GLU A 104 2.76 -6.27 -15.67
CA GLU A 104 2.06 -4.98 -15.82
C GLU A 104 0.73 -4.94 -15.04
N ALA A 105 0.07 -6.08 -14.88
CA ALA A 105 -1.19 -6.16 -14.15
C ALA A 105 -1.02 -5.76 -12.68
N TRP A 106 0.16 -5.94 -12.08
CA TRP A 106 0.42 -5.50 -10.71
C TRP A 106 0.42 -3.98 -10.56
N ARG A 107 0.87 -3.23 -11.58
CA ARG A 107 0.78 -1.75 -11.57
C ARG A 107 -0.66 -1.26 -11.67
N ASN A 108 -1.45 -1.90 -12.52
CA ASN A 108 -2.88 -1.59 -12.63
C ASN A 108 -3.64 -1.96 -11.35
N ALA A 109 -3.30 -3.09 -10.74
CA ALA A 109 -3.83 -3.50 -9.43
C ALA A 109 -3.44 -2.51 -8.33
N LEU A 110 -2.20 -2.00 -8.33
CA LEU A 110 -1.75 -0.97 -7.39
C LEU A 110 -2.60 0.29 -7.50
N TYR A 111 -2.73 0.83 -8.72
CA TYR A 111 -3.53 2.02 -8.99
C TYR A 111 -4.98 1.88 -8.51
N LEU A 112 -5.65 0.77 -8.86
CA LEU A 112 -7.02 0.52 -8.42
C LEU A 112 -7.11 0.32 -6.90
N THR A 113 -6.10 -0.31 -6.28
CA THR A 113 -6.06 -0.48 -4.82
C THR A 113 -5.95 0.87 -4.13
N GLU A 114 -5.12 1.80 -4.62
CA GLU A 114 -5.02 3.16 -4.08
C GLU A 114 -6.32 3.95 -4.25
N LEU A 115 -6.96 3.83 -5.42
CA LEU A 115 -8.26 4.45 -5.68
C LEU A 115 -9.33 3.91 -4.73
N LEU A 116 -9.44 2.58 -4.60
CA LEU A 116 -10.45 1.92 -3.79
C LEU A 116 -10.23 2.11 -2.29
N HIS A 117 -8.98 2.24 -1.85
CA HIS A 117 -8.62 2.52 -0.47
C HIS A 117 -9.24 3.82 0.05
N LYS A 118 -9.47 4.82 -0.81
CA LYS A 118 -10.11 6.09 -0.46
C LYS A 118 -11.56 5.95 -0.01
N TYR A 119 -12.21 4.82 -0.32
CA TYR A 119 -13.59 4.52 0.07
C TYR A 119 -13.70 3.60 1.28
N GLU A 120 -12.57 3.29 1.94
CA GLU A 120 -12.54 2.54 3.20
C GLU A 120 -12.51 3.48 4.42
N PRO A 121 -13.02 3.05 5.59
CA PRO A 121 -13.67 1.76 5.84
C PRO A 121 -15.14 1.72 5.39
N THR A 122 -15.62 0.53 5.04
CA THR A 122 -17.04 0.20 4.86
C THR A 122 -17.57 -0.61 6.05
N VAL A 123 -18.89 -0.87 6.07
CA VAL A 123 -19.49 -1.79 7.05
C VAL A 123 -18.88 -3.18 6.92
N ALA A 124 -18.79 -3.72 5.70
CA ALA A 124 -18.17 -5.02 5.45
C ALA A 124 -16.70 -5.07 5.89
N SER A 125 -15.89 -4.03 5.67
CA SER A 125 -14.49 -4.06 6.13
C SER A 125 -14.36 -3.95 7.64
N THR A 126 -15.26 -3.22 8.30
CA THR A 126 -15.29 -3.12 9.76
C THR A 126 -15.81 -4.39 10.43
N GLU A 127 -16.75 -5.12 9.82
CA GLU A 127 -17.39 -6.27 10.47
C GLU A 127 -16.85 -7.61 10.02
N ILE A 128 -16.32 -7.71 8.80
CA ILE A 128 -16.02 -8.98 8.14
C ILE A 128 -14.61 -8.99 7.56
N LEU A 129 -14.26 -8.04 6.69
CA LEU A 129 -13.07 -8.18 5.84
C LEU A 129 -11.78 -7.76 6.51
N GLY A 130 -11.81 -6.97 7.59
CA GLY A 130 -10.58 -6.39 8.13
C GLY A 130 -10.08 -5.23 7.27
N ASN A 131 -8.89 -4.72 7.60
CA ASN A 131 -8.18 -3.74 6.77
C ASN A 131 -7.48 -4.44 5.57
N PHE A 132 -8.29 -5.12 4.75
CA PHE A 132 -7.82 -5.90 3.61
C PHE A 132 -7.17 -5.02 2.52
N THR A 133 -7.60 -3.76 2.36
CA THR A 133 -7.00 -2.85 1.38
C THR A 133 -5.55 -2.54 1.71
N THR A 134 -5.19 -2.38 2.99
CA THR A 134 -3.77 -2.22 3.36
C THR A 134 -2.98 -3.52 3.23
N TYR A 135 -3.61 -4.67 3.52
CA TYR A 135 -2.98 -5.96 3.26
C TYR A 135 -2.64 -6.09 1.77
N ASN A 136 -3.58 -5.74 0.89
CA ASN A 136 -3.38 -5.75 -0.56
C ASN A 136 -2.30 -4.75 -0.99
N LEU A 137 -2.32 -3.53 -0.46
CA LEU A 137 -1.29 -2.53 -0.75
C LEU A 137 0.11 -3.07 -0.41
N ASN A 138 0.30 -3.59 0.81
CA ASN A 138 1.57 -4.20 1.21
C ASN A 138 1.96 -5.37 0.31
N TYR A 139 1.00 -6.25 -0.01
CA TYR A 139 1.22 -7.41 -0.88
C TYR A 139 1.71 -6.97 -2.26
N ILE A 140 1.03 -6.00 -2.89
CA ILE A 140 1.36 -5.53 -4.24
C ILE A 140 2.72 -4.82 -4.25
N ILE A 141 3.02 -3.97 -3.25
CA ILE A 141 4.32 -3.30 -3.14
C ILE A 141 5.44 -4.34 -3.01
N ARG A 142 5.28 -5.33 -2.12
CA ARG A 142 6.25 -6.44 -1.97
C ARG A 142 6.40 -7.22 -3.28
N LYS A 143 5.29 -7.47 -3.98
CA LYS A 143 5.30 -8.18 -5.26
C LYS A 143 6.08 -7.40 -6.32
N LEU A 144 5.78 -6.12 -6.52
CA LEU A 144 6.49 -5.24 -7.46
C LEU A 144 7.97 -5.12 -7.09
N ASN A 145 8.30 -4.98 -5.79
CA ASN A 145 9.68 -5.00 -5.31
C ASN A 145 10.41 -6.31 -5.65
N SER A 146 9.75 -7.45 -5.46
CA SER A 146 10.32 -8.78 -5.76
C SER A 146 10.58 -8.98 -7.25
N LEU A 147 9.76 -8.36 -8.10
CA LEU A 147 9.91 -8.36 -9.56
C LEU A 147 10.95 -7.34 -10.04
N GLY A 148 11.42 -6.45 -9.17
CA GLY A 148 12.33 -5.36 -9.53
C GLY A 148 11.68 -4.27 -10.39
N GLU A 149 10.34 -4.17 -10.33
CA GLU A 149 9.58 -3.16 -11.06
C GLU A 149 9.69 -1.80 -10.38
N ASN A 150 9.76 -0.74 -11.18
CA ASN A 150 9.67 0.64 -10.69
C ASN A 150 8.21 1.08 -10.66
N PHE A 151 7.81 1.75 -9.58
CA PHE A 151 6.47 2.29 -9.38
C PHE A 151 6.55 3.44 -8.37
N LEU A 152 5.53 4.30 -8.41
CA LEU A 152 5.33 5.37 -7.45
C LEU A 152 3.92 5.24 -6.88
N LEU A 153 3.77 5.63 -5.63
CA LEU A 153 2.47 5.74 -4.97
C LEU A 153 1.96 7.17 -5.07
N GLU A 154 0.65 7.34 -4.92
CA GLU A 154 0.09 8.67 -4.69
C GLU A 154 0.59 9.25 -3.38
N ASP A 155 0.77 10.58 -3.33
CA ASP A 155 1.18 11.30 -2.11
C ASP A 155 0.32 10.92 -0.90
N SER A 156 -0.99 10.74 -1.11
CA SER A 156 -1.93 10.35 -0.05
C SER A 156 -1.62 8.97 0.54
N THR A 157 -1.25 8.01 -0.31
CA THR A 157 -0.83 6.66 0.07
C THR A 157 0.53 6.68 0.76
N VAL A 158 1.48 7.51 0.31
CA VAL A 158 2.77 7.68 0.99
C VAL A 158 2.57 8.23 2.40
N ARG A 159 1.74 9.27 2.57
CA ARG A 159 1.37 9.79 3.92
C ARG A 159 0.77 8.69 4.79
N TYR A 160 -0.11 7.89 4.22
CA TYR A 160 -0.76 6.77 4.92
C TYR A 160 0.26 5.74 5.43
N LEU A 161 1.22 5.33 4.60
CA LEU A 161 2.27 4.38 4.99
C LEU A 161 3.20 4.95 6.06
N ILE A 162 3.59 6.23 5.95
CA ILE A 162 4.39 6.93 6.97
C ILE A 162 3.65 6.92 8.32
N LYS A 163 2.35 7.24 8.31
CA LYS A 163 1.52 7.25 9.52
C LYS A 163 1.49 5.87 10.18
N ARG A 164 1.20 4.81 9.43
CA ARG A 164 1.20 3.43 9.94
C ARG A 164 2.54 3.03 10.54
N ARG A 165 3.64 3.35 9.83
CA ARG A 165 4.99 3.09 10.34
C ARG A 165 5.23 3.82 11.65
N ASN A 166 4.85 5.09 11.75
CA ASN A 166 5.05 5.86 12.98
C ASN A 166 4.21 5.33 14.15
N GLU A 167 2.98 4.90 13.89
CA GLU A 167 2.13 4.25 14.91
C GLU A 167 2.75 2.95 15.43
N ALA A 168 3.29 2.10 14.56
CA ALA A 168 3.96 0.86 14.93
C ALA A 168 5.28 1.08 15.71
N TYR A 169 5.90 2.25 15.53
CA TYR A 169 7.17 2.62 16.15
C TYR A 169 7.03 3.63 17.30
N LYS A 170 5.80 3.94 17.75
CA LYS A 170 5.52 4.99 18.73
C LYS A 170 6.30 4.85 20.05
N ASP A 171 6.56 3.60 20.46
CA ASP A 171 7.23 3.26 21.72
C ASP A 171 8.75 3.04 21.54
N ARG A 172 9.29 3.27 20.34
CA ARG A 172 10.71 3.10 20.00
C ARG A 172 11.45 4.44 19.95
N PRO A 173 12.80 4.44 20.08
CA PRO A 173 13.59 5.65 19.91
C PRO A 173 13.34 6.31 18.54
N ARG A 174 13.28 7.65 18.54
CA ARG A 174 13.06 8.45 17.34
C ARG A 174 14.16 8.23 16.31
N ASN A 175 13.77 7.95 15.07
CA ASN A 175 14.68 7.93 13.93
C ASN A 175 14.75 9.34 13.31
N ARG A 176 15.72 10.13 13.76
CA ARG A 176 15.89 11.53 13.35
C ARG A 176 16.12 11.70 11.84
N GLU A 177 16.79 10.76 11.19
CA GLU A 177 17.04 10.82 9.75
C GLU A 177 15.74 10.62 8.98
N PHE A 178 14.96 9.59 9.33
CA PHE A 178 13.65 9.34 8.74
C PHE A 178 12.71 10.53 8.92
N GLU A 179 12.60 11.06 10.15
CA GLU A 179 11.74 12.22 10.44
C GLU A 179 12.12 13.45 9.62
N LYS A 180 13.42 13.70 9.44
CA LYS A 180 13.91 14.82 8.62
C LYS A 180 13.60 14.63 7.13
N LEU A 181 13.72 13.41 6.61
CA LEU A 181 13.34 13.10 5.23
C LEU A 181 11.82 13.24 5.01
N VAL A 182 11.01 12.80 5.98
CA VAL A 182 9.55 13.00 5.96
C VAL A 182 9.22 14.50 5.91
N GLU A 183 9.84 15.32 6.77
CA GLU A 183 9.61 16.78 6.79
C GLU A 183 9.92 17.43 5.43
N LEU A 184 11.06 17.09 4.83
CA LEU A 184 11.47 17.60 3.52
C LEU A 184 10.52 17.15 2.41
N TRP A 185 10.11 15.88 2.44
CA TRP A 185 9.13 15.35 1.50
C TRP A 185 7.79 16.07 1.63
N GLU A 186 7.27 16.24 2.85
CA GLU A 186 6.00 16.95 3.09
C GLU A 186 6.04 18.40 2.60
N TYR A 187 7.19 19.08 2.75
CA TYR A 187 7.41 20.42 2.23
C TYR A 187 7.34 20.45 0.69
N SER A 188 8.01 19.50 0.02
CA SER A 188 7.98 19.40 -1.45
C SER A 188 6.58 19.16 -2.00
N VAL A 189 5.80 18.26 -1.39
CA VAL A 189 4.42 17.98 -1.80
C VAL A 189 3.51 19.20 -1.61
N LYS A 190 3.72 20.01 -0.56
CA LYS A 190 2.95 21.24 -0.33
C LYS A 190 3.25 22.35 -1.34
N GLN A 191 4.44 22.38 -1.94
CA GLN A 191 4.76 23.36 -2.98
C GLN A 191 4.16 22.98 -4.36
N ARG A 192 3.87 21.70 -4.58
CA ARG A 192 3.35 21.17 -5.85
C ARG A 192 1.82 21.23 -5.96
N ASN A 193 1.11 21.39 -4.84
CA ASN A 193 -0.36 21.50 -4.74
C ASN A 193 -0.78 22.95 -4.49
#